data_AF-A0A7X7DXB5-F1
#
_entry.id   AF-A0A7X7DXB5-F1
#
_cell.length_a   1.000
_cell.length_b   1.000
_cell.length_c   1.000
_cell.angle_alpha   90.00
_cell.angle_beta   90.00
_cell.angle_gamma   90.00
#
_symmetry.space_group_name_H-M   'P 1'
#
loop_
_entity.id
_entity.type
_entity.pdbx_description
1 polymer ?
#
loop_
_entity_poly.entity_id
_entity_poly.type
_entity_poly.pdbx_seq_one_letter_code
_entity_poly.pdbx_strand_id
1 'polypeptide(L)'
;MDALMYKIVLLLLFVSFEVFADIELNIESCNSKQAVVKYNVKCNKKISSLIVYRSYVNISKFDYLDLYTYPITKTILPEKSYKSGINDTLLASNCTYYYYMKAVMDDSSVCSSPVVKCVIPEQKITVPVNGKAVIWVDKENYFLELRCGGAVVKRYPVSLGGNPFKRKLHYDCMSTPEGKYYISILKPNSDYHKSIGINYPNSVDRARYKKAIEEGTIPPVNGKVPDIGGSITIHGGGIGNNWTWGCMAMRNDDIDELFEVFKIKTGIPVLISGKEVSRDELFDSINLCN
;
A
#
# COMPACT_ATOMS: atom_id res chain seq x y z
N MET A 1 16.79 62.41 -21.98
CA MET A 1 17.34 61.49 -20.95
C MET A 1 16.23 61.17 -19.95
N ASP A 2 15.00 60.92 -20.41
CA ASP A 2 14.46 59.73 -21.07
C ASP A 2 14.12 58.63 -20.07
N ALA A 3 12.92 58.76 -19.52
CA ALA A 3 12.13 57.74 -18.82
C ALA A 3 12.00 56.41 -19.61
N LEU A 4 12.45 56.37 -20.87
CA LEU A 4 12.60 55.18 -21.69
C LEU A 4 13.72 54.25 -21.19
N MET A 5 14.81 54.80 -20.62
CA MET A 5 15.90 53.99 -20.04
C MET A 5 15.46 53.26 -18.76
N TYR A 6 14.63 53.90 -17.93
CA TYR A 6 14.07 53.25 -16.74
C TYR A 6 13.02 52.18 -17.09
N LYS A 7 12.22 52.36 -18.14
CA LYS A 7 11.29 51.32 -18.61
C LYS A 7 12.00 50.10 -19.18
N ILE A 8 13.15 50.27 -19.84
CA ILE A 8 13.93 49.15 -20.38
C ILE A 8 14.71 48.42 -19.27
N VAL A 9 15.20 49.14 -18.25
CA VAL A 9 15.85 48.50 -17.08
C VAL A 9 14.84 47.79 -16.18
N LEU A 10 13.61 48.29 -16.05
CA LEU A 10 12.55 47.60 -15.29
C LEU A 10 11.95 46.39 -16.03
N LEU A 11 11.97 46.38 -17.38
CA LEU A 11 11.52 45.21 -18.16
C LEU A 11 12.56 44.07 -18.15
N LEU A 12 13.82 44.36 -17.81
CA LEU A 12 14.90 43.37 -17.69
C LEU A 12 15.05 42.79 -16.27
N LEU A 13 14.34 43.32 -15.27
CA LEU A 13 14.39 42.83 -13.88
C LEU A 13 13.22 41.90 -13.49
N PHE A 14 12.30 41.62 -14.40
CA PHE A 14 11.25 40.61 -14.25
C PHE A 14 11.36 39.49 -15.30
N VAL A 15 12.58 39.14 -15.71
CA VAL A 15 12.84 37.72 -15.95
C VAL A 15 12.99 37.10 -14.57
N SER A 16 11.86 36.96 -13.86
CA SER A 16 11.74 35.88 -12.91
C SER A 16 12.09 34.65 -13.72
N PHE A 17 13.28 34.09 -13.48
CA PHE A 17 13.48 32.66 -13.65
C PHE A 17 12.47 32.02 -12.71
N GLU A 18 11.20 31.96 -13.12
CA GLU A 18 10.29 30.93 -12.69
C GLU A 18 11.04 29.66 -13.03
N VAL A 19 11.62 29.07 -11.99
CA VAL A 19 12.11 27.71 -12.09
C VAL A 19 10.85 26.89 -12.32
N PHE A 20 10.48 26.73 -13.60
CA PHE A 20 9.55 25.72 -14.07
C PHE A 20 10.24 24.37 -13.86
N ALA A 21 10.35 23.97 -12.60
CA ALA A 21 10.58 22.58 -12.28
C ALA A 21 9.21 21.92 -12.40
N ASP A 22 9.00 21.19 -13.48
CA ASP A 22 7.78 20.41 -13.72
C ASP A 22 8.18 18.95 -13.99
N ILE A 23 7.33 18.02 -13.58
CA ILE A 23 7.52 16.60 -13.82
C ILE A 23 6.48 16.19 -14.86
N GLU A 24 6.94 15.92 -16.07
CA GLU A 24 6.10 15.24 -17.05
C GLU A 24 5.96 13.80 -16.61
N LEU A 25 4.74 13.38 -16.29
CA LEU A 25 4.42 12.02 -15.88
C LEU A 25 3.39 11.45 -16.85
N ASN A 26 3.62 10.23 -17.34
CA ASN A 26 2.70 9.58 -18.26
C ASN A 26 2.66 8.06 -18.06
N ILE A 27 1.51 7.46 -18.38
CA ILE A 27 1.37 6.01 -18.50
C ILE A 27 1.70 5.64 -19.94
N GLU A 28 2.80 4.92 -20.15
CA GLU A 28 3.19 4.41 -21.48
C GLU A 28 2.34 3.20 -21.86
N SER A 29 2.12 2.28 -20.93
CA SER A 29 1.21 1.15 -21.12
C SER A 29 0.63 0.67 -19.80
N CYS A 30 -0.53 0.02 -19.88
CA CYS A 30 -1.30 -0.46 -18.74
C CYS A 30 -2.03 -1.73 -19.16
N ASN A 31 -1.83 -2.83 -18.44
CA ASN A 31 -2.49 -4.11 -18.70
C ASN A 31 -2.73 -4.87 -17.38
N SER A 32 -3.26 -6.09 -17.46
CA SER A 32 -3.60 -6.89 -16.27
C SER A 32 -2.42 -7.27 -15.38
N LYS A 33 -1.18 -7.09 -15.83
CA LYS A 33 0.04 -7.50 -15.12
C LYS A 33 0.90 -6.32 -14.66
N GLN A 34 0.85 -5.19 -15.37
CA GLN A 34 1.75 -4.07 -15.09
C GLN A 34 1.23 -2.73 -15.58
N ALA A 35 1.76 -1.67 -14.97
CA ALA A 35 1.71 -0.29 -15.45
C ALA A 35 3.12 0.20 -15.72
N VAL A 36 3.39 0.61 -16.96
CA VAL A 36 4.68 1.23 -17.32
C VAL A 36 4.51 2.74 -17.23
N VAL A 37 5.13 3.32 -16.21
CA VAL A 37 5.07 4.75 -15.88
C VAL A 37 6.36 5.40 -16.35
N LYS A 38 6.26 6.39 -17.24
CA LYS A 38 7.40 7.19 -17.70
C LYS A 38 7.32 8.57 -17.10
N TYR A 39 8.48 9.16 -16.86
CA TYR A 39 8.56 10.53 -16.41
C TYR A 39 9.82 11.22 -16.89
N ASN A 40 9.74 12.53 -16.97
CA ASN A 40 10.84 13.42 -17.26
C ASN A 40 10.80 14.59 -16.29
N VAL A 41 11.82 14.70 -15.43
CA VAL A 41 11.93 15.80 -14.49
C VAL A 41 12.64 16.95 -15.21
N LYS A 42 11.88 17.97 -15.59
CA LYS A 42 12.42 19.18 -16.24
C LYS A 42 12.93 20.12 -15.15
N CYS A 43 14.13 19.88 -14.64
CA CYS A 43 14.77 20.78 -13.67
C CYS A 43 16.24 20.98 -14.02
N ASN A 44 16.70 22.22 -13.84
CA ASN A 44 18.10 22.65 -13.98
C ASN A 44 18.92 22.45 -12.69
N LYS A 45 18.31 21.95 -11.61
CA LYS A 45 18.96 21.65 -10.33
C LYS A 45 19.16 20.15 -10.14
N LYS A 46 20.07 19.79 -9.23
CA LYS A 46 20.31 18.39 -8.89
C LYS A 46 19.15 17.85 -8.04
N ILE A 47 18.59 16.71 -8.44
CA ILE A 47 17.55 16.01 -7.70
C ILE A 47 18.18 15.33 -6.49
N SER A 48 17.73 15.66 -5.27
CA SER A 48 18.12 15.00 -4.03
C SER A 48 17.21 13.79 -3.71
N SER A 49 15.93 13.86 -4.07
CA SER A 49 14.98 12.77 -3.90
C SER A 49 13.91 12.78 -4.98
N LEU A 50 13.59 11.61 -5.54
CA LEU A 50 12.44 11.43 -6.44
C LEU A 50 11.47 10.44 -5.80
N ILE A 51 10.23 10.87 -5.62
CA ILE A 51 9.21 10.14 -4.87
C ILE A 51 8.01 9.88 -5.77
N VAL A 52 7.52 8.65 -5.77
CA VAL A 52 6.30 8.24 -6.46
C VAL A 52 5.26 7.89 -5.43
N TYR A 53 4.08 8.46 -5.59
CA TYR A 53 2.88 8.10 -4.86
C TYR A 53 1.96 7.32 -5.79
N ARG A 54 1.41 6.23 -5.28
CA ARG A 54 0.43 5.41 -5.99
C ARG A 54 -0.76 5.15 -5.09
N SER A 55 -1.97 5.33 -5.59
CA SER A 55 -3.19 5.05 -4.83
C SER A 55 -4.25 4.37 -5.67
N TYR A 56 -5.06 3.54 -5.01
CA TYR A 56 -6.34 3.07 -5.56
C TYR A 56 -7.42 4.16 -5.53
N VAL A 57 -7.32 5.12 -4.59
CA VAL A 57 -8.24 6.23 -4.46
C VAL A 57 -7.82 7.35 -5.41
N ASN A 58 -8.78 8.10 -5.94
CA ASN A 58 -8.48 9.25 -6.77
C ASN A 58 -7.85 10.39 -5.95
N ILE A 59 -6.51 10.36 -5.87
CA ILE A 59 -5.70 11.35 -5.16
C ILE A 59 -5.68 12.73 -5.81
N SER A 60 -6.20 12.89 -7.04
CA SER A 60 -6.32 14.21 -7.67
C SER A 60 -7.37 15.09 -6.99
N LYS A 61 -8.16 14.53 -6.07
CA LYS A 61 -9.22 15.23 -5.34
C LYS A 61 -8.76 15.77 -3.98
N PHE A 62 -7.50 15.56 -3.61
CA PHE A 62 -6.98 15.94 -2.29
C PHE A 62 -5.97 17.08 -2.41
N ASP A 63 -6.09 18.07 -1.53
CA ASP A 63 -5.13 19.17 -1.42
C ASP A 63 -3.79 18.70 -0.82
N TYR A 64 -3.82 17.62 -0.03
CA TYR A 64 -2.63 16.98 0.53
C TYR A 64 -2.80 15.44 0.58
N LEU A 65 -1.69 14.71 0.50
CA LEU A 65 -1.70 13.25 0.54
C LEU A 65 -1.64 12.74 1.98
N ASP A 66 -2.80 12.33 2.50
CA ASP A 66 -2.89 11.62 3.79
C ASP A 66 -2.59 10.13 3.63
N LEU A 67 -1.36 9.76 3.98
CA LEU A 67 -0.86 8.38 3.88
C LEU A 67 -1.42 7.42 4.94
N TYR A 68 -2.12 7.95 5.96
CA TYR A 68 -2.75 7.14 7.01
C TYR A 68 -4.19 6.83 6.63
N THR A 69 -4.95 7.85 6.27
CA THR A 69 -6.38 7.72 5.97
C THR A 69 -6.61 6.95 4.67
N TYR A 70 -5.76 7.10 3.65
CA TYR A 70 -6.01 6.49 2.34
C TYR A 70 -4.94 5.45 1.98
N PRO A 71 -5.30 4.43 1.17
CA PRO A 71 -4.36 3.44 0.66
C PRO A 71 -3.43 4.09 -0.38
N ILE A 72 -2.37 4.73 0.10
CA ILE A 72 -1.36 5.42 -0.71
C ILE A 72 0.00 4.79 -0.42
N THR A 73 0.59 4.18 -1.45
CA THR A 73 2.00 3.76 -1.43
C THR A 73 2.89 4.97 -1.70
N LYS A 74 3.97 5.12 -0.93
CA LYS A 74 5.02 6.12 -1.13
C LYS A 74 6.35 5.42 -1.38
N THR A 75 6.91 5.57 -2.56
CA THR A 75 8.18 4.94 -2.95
C THR A 75 9.22 6.02 -3.26
N ILE A 76 10.34 6.00 -2.54
CA ILE A 76 11.52 6.80 -2.90
C ILE A 76 12.30 6.00 -3.93
N LEU A 77 12.50 6.58 -5.11
CA LEU A 77 13.21 5.93 -6.19
C LEU A 77 14.73 6.02 -5.98
N PRO A 78 15.49 4.96 -6.28
CA PRO A 78 16.94 5.05 -6.27
C PRO A 78 17.41 5.94 -7.42
N GLU A 79 18.53 6.66 -7.26
CA GLU A 79 19.03 7.62 -8.24
C GLU A 79 19.17 7.06 -9.67
N LYS A 80 19.55 5.78 -9.80
CA LYS A 80 19.61 5.06 -11.09
C LYS A 80 18.27 5.06 -11.86
N SER A 81 17.17 5.21 -11.14
CA SER A 81 15.82 5.24 -11.70
C SER A 81 15.39 6.63 -12.12
N TYR A 82 16.13 7.71 -11.82
CA TYR A 82 15.68 9.07 -12.16
C TYR A 82 15.51 9.30 -13.66
N LYS A 83 16.16 8.47 -14.49
CA LYS A 83 16.06 8.52 -15.95
C LYS A 83 15.39 7.28 -16.57
N SER A 84 15.00 6.30 -15.76
CA SER A 84 14.29 5.11 -16.24
C SER A 84 12.88 5.11 -15.67
N GLY A 85 11.88 4.81 -16.51
CA GLY A 85 10.51 4.68 -16.03
C GLY A 85 10.35 3.56 -15.01
N ILE A 86 9.21 3.54 -14.34
CA ILE A 86 8.83 2.48 -13.40
C ILE A 86 8.02 1.43 -14.16
N ASN A 87 8.39 0.17 -14.02
CA ASN A 87 7.51 -0.94 -14.36
C ASN A 87 6.82 -1.43 -13.09
N ASP A 88 5.62 -0.93 -12.82
CA ASP A 88 4.87 -1.29 -11.62
C ASP A 88 4.10 -2.59 -11.85
N THR A 89 4.51 -3.63 -11.12
CA THR A 89 3.92 -4.97 -11.18
C THR A 89 3.18 -5.34 -9.90
N LEU A 90 3.12 -4.44 -8.92
CA LEU A 90 2.54 -4.66 -7.59
C LEU A 90 1.12 -4.12 -7.54
N LEU A 91 0.29 -4.60 -8.47
CA LEU A 91 -1.05 -4.08 -8.76
C LEU A 91 -2.12 -5.15 -8.54
N ALA A 92 -3.22 -4.74 -7.93
CA ALA A 92 -4.43 -5.52 -7.79
C ALA A 92 -5.32 -5.42 -9.03
N SER A 93 -6.12 -6.46 -9.25
CA SER A 93 -7.01 -6.57 -10.39
C SER A 93 -8.25 -5.68 -10.23
N ASN A 94 -8.79 -5.23 -11.37
CA ASN A 94 -10.01 -4.43 -11.44
C ASN A 94 -9.90 -3.15 -10.60
N CYS A 95 -8.84 -2.39 -10.87
CA CYS A 95 -8.46 -1.20 -10.12
C CYS A 95 -8.12 -0.07 -11.07
N THR A 96 -8.52 1.15 -10.73
CA THR A 96 -7.91 2.35 -11.30
C THR A 96 -6.82 2.82 -10.34
N TYR A 97 -5.57 2.80 -10.79
CA TYR A 97 -4.44 3.31 -10.04
C TYR A 97 -4.12 4.75 -10.47
N TYR A 98 -3.90 5.61 -9.49
CA TYR A 98 -3.52 7.00 -9.66
C TYR A 98 -2.06 7.17 -9.22
N TYR A 99 -1.27 7.80 -10.07
CA TYR A 99 0.15 8.06 -9.85
C TYR A 99 0.41 9.56 -9.79
N TYR A 100 1.26 9.94 -8.85
CA TYR A 100 1.71 11.32 -8.62
C TYR A 100 3.18 11.31 -8.23
N MET A 101 3.97 12.23 -8.77
CA MET A 101 5.39 12.30 -8.47
C MET A 101 5.76 13.62 -7.82
N LYS A 102 6.75 13.55 -6.92
CA LYS A 102 7.36 14.70 -6.27
C LYS A 102 8.88 14.57 -6.36
N ALA A 103 9.56 15.60 -6.84
CA ALA A 103 11.01 15.68 -6.77
C ALA A 103 11.39 16.76 -5.74
N VAL A 104 12.41 16.45 -4.96
CA VAL A 104 13.08 17.38 -4.04
C VAL A 104 14.46 17.65 -4.62
N MET A 105 14.84 18.92 -4.71
CA MET A 105 16.15 19.35 -5.19
C MET A 105 17.14 19.47 -4.03
N ASP A 106 18.41 19.69 -4.35
CA ASP A 106 19.49 19.91 -3.38
C ASP A 106 19.31 21.18 -2.53
N ASP A 107 18.71 22.22 -3.09
CA ASP A 107 18.35 23.45 -2.37
C ASP A 107 17.00 23.38 -1.64
N SER A 108 16.43 22.17 -1.49
CA SER A 108 15.12 21.91 -0.89
C SER A 108 13.92 22.44 -1.69
N SER A 109 14.12 23.01 -2.89
CA SER A 109 12.99 23.31 -3.78
C SER A 109 12.30 22.02 -4.23
N VAL A 110 11.02 22.12 -4.55
CA VAL A 110 10.14 20.99 -4.85
C VAL A 110 9.45 21.21 -6.18
N CYS A 111 9.34 20.16 -6.98
CA CYS A 111 8.37 20.09 -8.07
C CYS A 111 7.52 18.83 -8.00
N SER A 112 6.40 18.87 -8.71
CA SER A 112 5.40 17.81 -8.70
C SER A 112 4.79 17.62 -10.07
N SER A 113 4.38 16.41 -10.38
CA SER A 113 3.63 16.12 -11.60
C SER A 113 2.13 16.40 -11.40
N PRO A 114 1.35 16.56 -12.47
CA PRO A 114 -0.07 16.23 -12.45
C PRO A 114 -0.30 14.76 -12.06
N VAL A 115 -1.53 14.42 -11.65
CA VAL A 115 -1.93 13.03 -11.40
C VAL A 115 -2.24 12.34 -12.72
N VAL A 116 -1.66 11.16 -12.96
CA VAL A 116 -2.04 10.27 -14.08
C VAL A 116 -2.72 9.02 -13.58
N LYS A 117 -3.48 8.33 -14.44
CA LYS A 117 -4.19 7.11 -14.05
C LYS A 117 -3.97 5.95 -15.02
N CYS A 118 -3.99 4.73 -14.49
CA CYS A 118 -3.94 3.47 -15.24
C CYS A 118 -5.08 2.55 -14.76
N VAL A 119 -5.85 2.00 -15.69
CA VAL A 119 -6.96 1.08 -15.41
C VAL A 119 -6.48 -0.35 -15.60
N ILE A 120 -6.34 -1.08 -14.49
CA ILE A 120 -5.98 -2.49 -14.48
C ILE A 120 -7.27 -3.29 -14.65
N PRO A 121 -7.41 -4.06 -15.76
CA PRO A 121 -8.63 -4.80 -16.02
C PRO A 121 -8.83 -5.95 -15.03
N GLU A 122 -10.05 -6.44 -14.98
CA GLU A 122 -10.44 -7.64 -14.26
C GLU A 122 -9.66 -8.86 -14.79
N GLN A 123 -9.10 -9.63 -13.86
CA GLN A 123 -8.37 -10.85 -14.12
C GLN A 123 -9.25 -11.99 -13.65
N LYS A 124 -9.76 -12.78 -14.61
CA LYS A 124 -10.43 -14.03 -14.28
C LYS A 124 -9.46 -14.97 -13.59
N ILE A 125 -9.92 -15.58 -12.51
CA ILE A 125 -9.15 -16.61 -11.83
C ILE A 125 -8.94 -17.80 -12.76
N THR A 126 -7.68 -18.17 -12.94
CA THR A 126 -7.28 -19.46 -13.49
C THR A 126 -6.55 -20.22 -12.39
N VAL A 127 -7.28 -21.03 -11.62
CA VAL A 127 -6.68 -21.81 -10.51
C VAL A 127 -5.87 -22.98 -11.10
N PRO A 128 -4.59 -23.15 -10.75
CA PRO A 128 -3.92 -24.42 -10.93
C PRO A 128 -4.61 -25.46 -10.04
N VAL A 129 -5.21 -26.48 -10.64
CA VAL A 129 -6.14 -27.43 -9.99
C VAL A 129 -5.56 -28.14 -8.75
N ASN A 130 -4.23 -28.16 -8.55
CA ASN A 130 -3.55 -29.00 -7.56
C ASN A 130 -2.52 -28.30 -6.62
N GLY A 131 -2.53 -26.97 -6.48
CA GLY A 131 -1.56 -26.27 -5.62
C GLY A 131 -2.05 -25.97 -4.20
N LYS A 132 -1.15 -26.00 -3.20
CA LYS A 132 -1.45 -25.50 -1.84
C LYS A 132 -1.71 -23.99 -1.90
N ALA A 133 -2.87 -23.56 -1.38
CA ALA A 133 -3.26 -22.15 -1.33
C ALA A 133 -2.54 -21.42 -0.18
N VAL A 134 -2.13 -20.18 -0.43
CA VAL A 134 -1.58 -19.25 0.56
C VAL A 134 -2.16 -17.87 0.29
N ILE A 135 -2.60 -17.19 1.34
CA ILE A 135 -3.00 -15.79 1.28
C ILE A 135 -1.83 -14.94 1.75
N TRP A 136 -1.48 -13.91 0.98
CA TRP A 136 -0.47 -12.94 1.33
C TRP A 136 -1.09 -11.55 1.36
N VAL A 137 -1.02 -10.85 2.49
CA VAL A 137 -1.42 -9.43 2.59
C VAL A 137 -0.16 -8.59 2.60
N ASP A 138 -0.05 -7.70 1.62
CA ASP A 138 1.04 -6.72 1.52
C ASP A 138 0.51 -5.36 1.97
N LYS A 139 0.91 -4.94 3.17
CA LYS A 139 0.45 -3.68 3.76
C LYS A 139 1.01 -2.45 3.05
N GLU A 140 2.21 -2.52 2.50
CA GLU A 140 2.85 -1.39 1.82
C GLU A 140 2.25 -1.15 0.42
N ASN A 141 1.72 -2.20 -0.19
CA ASN A 141 1.09 -2.15 -1.51
C ASN A 141 -0.45 -2.23 -1.47
N TYR A 142 -1.06 -2.34 -0.29
CA TYR A 142 -2.51 -2.36 -0.09
C TYR A 142 -3.24 -3.41 -0.93
N PHE A 143 -2.70 -4.63 -0.98
CA PHE A 143 -3.41 -5.76 -1.59
C PHE A 143 -3.30 -7.05 -0.78
N LEU A 144 -4.29 -7.91 -0.99
CA LEU A 144 -4.24 -9.33 -0.71
C LEU A 144 -3.90 -10.07 -2.01
N GLU A 145 -2.84 -10.85 -2.00
CA GLU A 145 -2.38 -11.72 -3.06
C GLU A 145 -2.71 -13.18 -2.72
N LEU A 146 -3.52 -13.81 -3.55
CA LEU A 146 -3.79 -15.22 -3.47
C LEU A 146 -2.77 -15.98 -4.30
N ARG A 147 -2.09 -16.94 -3.66
CA ARG A 147 -1.09 -17.80 -4.28
C ARG A 147 -1.53 -19.26 -4.25
N CYS A 148 -1.16 -20.01 -5.29
CA CYS A 148 -1.41 -21.44 -5.39
C CYS A 148 -0.16 -22.11 -5.97
N GLY A 149 0.42 -23.07 -5.23
CA GLY A 149 1.66 -23.74 -5.67
C GLY A 149 2.83 -22.77 -5.88
N GLY A 150 2.89 -21.70 -5.08
CA GLY A 150 3.90 -20.65 -5.20
C GLY A 150 3.64 -19.60 -6.28
N ALA A 151 2.75 -19.84 -7.24
CA ALA A 151 2.39 -18.85 -8.26
C ALA A 151 1.33 -17.86 -7.75
N VAL A 152 1.42 -16.60 -8.20
CA VAL A 152 0.37 -15.59 -7.95
C VAL A 152 -0.82 -15.91 -8.83
N VAL A 153 -2.00 -16.09 -8.23
CA VAL A 153 -3.24 -16.32 -8.96
C VAL A 153 -3.96 -15.02 -9.22
N LYS A 154 -4.17 -14.20 -8.18
CA LYS A 154 -4.86 -12.90 -8.28
C LYS A 154 -4.49 -12.01 -7.09
N ARG A 155 -4.61 -10.70 -7.29
CA ARG A 155 -4.48 -9.68 -6.25
C ARG A 155 -5.76 -8.86 -6.12
N TYR A 156 -6.16 -8.61 -4.88
CA TYR A 156 -7.35 -7.87 -4.50
C TYR A 156 -6.92 -6.65 -3.68
N PRO A 157 -7.43 -5.44 -3.96
CA PRO A 157 -7.07 -4.27 -3.16
C PRO A 157 -7.66 -4.41 -1.75
N VAL A 158 -6.97 -3.87 -0.74
CA VAL A 158 -7.44 -3.88 0.65
C VAL A 158 -7.25 -2.53 1.35
N SER A 159 -8.22 -2.18 2.18
CA SER A 159 -8.08 -1.20 3.25
C SER A 159 -7.49 -1.86 4.49
N LEU A 160 -6.72 -1.10 5.27
CA LEU A 160 -6.10 -1.53 6.52
C LEU A 160 -6.66 -0.76 7.71
N GLY A 161 -6.06 -0.99 8.88
CA GLY A 161 -6.30 -0.12 10.03
C GLY A 161 -5.69 1.28 9.86
N GLY A 162 -6.17 2.24 10.66
CA GLY A 162 -5.80 3.66 10.54
C GLY A 162 -4.31 3.99 10.71
N ASN A 163 -3.48 3.05 11.18
CA ASN A 163 -2.02 3.13 11.10
C ASN A 163 -1.45 1.95 10.28
N PRO A 164 -1.38 2.09 8.95
CA PRO A 164 -0.97 1.00 8.07
C PRO A 164 0.53 0.68 8.18
N PHE A 165 1.35 1.58 8.72
CA PHE A 165 2.80 1.42 8.82
C PHE A 165 3.26 0.70 10.08
N LYS A 166 2.38 0.54 11.07
CA LYS A 166 2.71 -0.06 12.35
C LYS A 166 2.24 -1.51 12.41
N ARG A 167 3.05 -2.38 12.99
CA ARG A 167 2.66 -3.75 13.34
C ARG A 167 1.82 -3.75 14.61
N LYS A 168 0.70 -4.48 14.59
CA LYS A 168 -0.14 -4.63 15.79
C LYS A 168 0.62 -5.31 16.93
N LEU A 169 0.75 -4.59 18.04
CA LEU A 169 1.36 -5.07 19.29
C LEU A 169 0.31 -5.28 20.40
N HIS A 170 -0.72 -4.43 20.43
CA HIS A 170 -1.83 -4.44 21.39
C HIS A 170 -3.11 -3.91 20.73
N TYR A 171 -4.22 -3.88 21.48
CA TYR A 171 -5.46 -3.26 21.04
C TYR A 171 -5.32 -1.73 21.00
N ASP A 172 -5.02 -1.21 19.81
CA ASP A 172 -4.78 0.22 19.54
C ASP A 172 -5.77 0.83 18.55
N CYS A 173 -6.80 0.08 18.14
CA CYS A 173 -7.79 0.47 17.12
C CYS A 173 -7.21 0.93 15.77
N MET A 174 -5.93 0.68 15.48
CA MET A 174 -5.25 1.34 14.35
C MET A 174 -4.37 0.39 13.54
N SER A 175 -3.72 -0.58 14.18
CA SER A 175 -2.68 -1.36 13.49
C SER A 175 -3.20 -2.73 13.02
N THR A 176 -2.85 -3.10 11.78
CA THR A 176 -3.00 -4.48 11.26
C THR A 176 -1.75 -5.29 11.63
N PRO A 177 -1.89 -6.55 12.10
CA PRO A 177 -0.74 -7.39 12.46
C PRO A 177 0.17 -7.68 11.27
N GLU A 178 1.41 -8.04 11.56
CA GLU A 178 2.38 -8.53 10.57
C GLU A 178 2.96 -9.85 11.10
N GLY A 179 3.13 -10.85 10.24
CA GLY A 179 3.57 -12.19 10.65
C GLY A 179 2.85 -13.31 9.91
N LYS A 180 2.92 -14.50 10.53
CA LYS A 180 2.32 -15.72 10.01
C LYS A 180 1.07 -16.11 10.79
N TYR A 181 0.02 -16.38 10.05
CA TYR A 181 -1.27 -16.75 10.56
C TYR A 181 -1.84 -17.91 9.75
N TYR A 182 -2.97 -18.42 10.20
CA TYR A 182 -3.83 -19.30 9.43
C TYR A 182 -5.28 -18.86 9.58
N ILE A 183 -6.09 -19.22 8.59
CA ILE A 183 -7.54 -19.06 8.68
C ILE A 183 -8.05 -19.92 9.84
N SER A 184 -8.59 -19.27 10.87
CA SER A 184 -9.13 -19.91 12.05
C SER A 184 -10.64 -20.13 11.96
N ILE A 185 -11.35 -19.22 11.29
CA ILE A 185 -12.81 -19.26 11.18
C ILE A 185 -13.28 -18.62 9.87
N LEU A 186 -14.36 -19.17 9.30
CA LEU A 186 -15.07 -18.61 8.16
C LEU A 186 -16.48 -18.23 8.57
N LYS A 187 -16.89 -17.01 8.24
CA LYS A 187 -18.24 -16.51 8.50
C LYS A 187 -18.83 -15.99 7.18
N PRO A 188 -19.64 -16.83 6.49
CA PRO A 188 -20.28 -16.43 5.23
C PRO A 188 -21.38 -15.39 5.42
N ASN A 189 -21.84 -15.16 6.65
CA ASN A 189 -22.74 -14.08 7.03
C ASN A 189 -22.10 -13.30 8.17
N SER A 190 -21.79 -12.03 7.94
CA SER A 190 -21.22 -11.13 8.96
C SER A 190 -21.69 -9.70 8.74
N ASP A 191 -21.51 -8.84 9.73
CA ASP A 191 -21.90 -7.42 9.66
C ASP A 191 -21.22 -6.65 8.51
N TYR A 192 -20.12 -7.20 7.98
CA TYR A 192 -19.36 -6.65 6.86
C TYR A 192 -19.40 -7.57 5.64
N HIS A 193 -20.58 -8.07 5.29
CA HIS A 193 -20.85 -9.01 4.18
C HIS A 193 -20.36 -10.43 4.47
N LYS A 194 -19.05 -10.69 4.33
CA LYS A 194 -18.38 -11.96 4.66
C LYS A 194 -17.14 -11.69 5.50
N SER A 195 -16.68 -12.66 6.29
CA SER A 195 -15.41 -12.54 6.99
C SER A 195 -14.64 -13.85 7.15
N ILE A 196 -13.32 -13.74 7.09
CA ILE A 196 -12.31 -14.80 7.22
C ILE A 196 -11.44 -14.40 8.42
N GLY A 197 -11.62 -15.06 9.55
CA GLY A 197 -10.83 -14.80 10.74
C GLY A 197 -9.47 -15.47 10.69
N ILE A 198 -8.46 -14.77 11.18
CA ILE A 198 -7.11 -15.33 11.39
C ILE A 198 -6.90 -15.67 12.86
N ASN A 199 -5.90 -16.50 13.15
CA ASN A 199 -5.54 -16.88 14.52
C ASN A 199 -4.72 -15.82 15.28
N TYR A 200 -5.00 -14.52 15.07
CA TYR A 200 -4.42 -13.45 15.86
C TYR A 200 -5.19 -13.28 17.19
N PRO A 201 -4.50 -13.13 18.33
CA PRO A 201 -3.06 -13.27 18.50
C PRO A 201 -2.62 -14.74 18.52
N ASN A 202 -1.47 -15.04 17.91
CA ASN A 202 -0.84 -16.36 18.00
C ASN A 202 0.23 -16.42 19.11
N SER A 203 0.98 -17.50 19.23
CA SER A 203 2.04 -17.64 20.24
C SER A 203 3.16 -16.61 20.08
N VAL A 204 3.53 -16.26 18.86
CA VAL A 204 4.56 -15.25 18.54
C VAL A 204 4.08 -13.86 18.94
N ASP A 205 2.80 -13.54 18.69
CA ASP A 205 2.21 -12.25 19.11
C ASP A 205 2.13 -12.15 20.62
N ARG A 206 1.70 -13.22 21.31
CA ARG A 206 1.68 -13.26 22.78
C ARG A 206 3.06 -13.09 23.38
N ALA A 207 4.08 -13.73 22.82
CA ALA A 207 5.47 -13.58 23.28
C ALA A 207 5.96 -12.14 23.08
N ARG A 208 5.70 -11.53 21.92
CA ARG A 208 6.07 -10.14 21.62
C ARG A 208 5.37 -9.15 22.56
N TYR A 209 4.07 -9.33 22.79
CA TYR A 209 3.29 -8.51 23.71
C TYR A 209 3.80 -8.63 25.15
N LYS A 210 4.07 -9.86 25.64
CA LYS A 210 4.62 -10.07 26.97
C LYS A 210 5.96 -9.36 27.15
N LYS A 211 6.87 -9.48 26.18
CA LYS A 211 8.16 -8.79 26.20
C LYS A 211 7.98 -7.27 26.24
N ALA A 212 7.05 -6.73 25.45
CA ALA A 212 6.78 -5.30 25.44
C ALA A 212 6.20 -4.77 26.77
N ILE A 213 5.42 -5.59 27.49
CA ILE A 213 5.01 -5.29 28.87
C ILE A 213 6.23 -5.23 29.80
N GLU A 214 7.08 -6.26 29.75
CA GLU A 214 8.28 -6.36 30.59
C GLU A 214 9.24 -5.18 30.36
N GLU A 215 9.34 -4.69 29.12
CA GLU A 215 10.16 -3.55 28.73
C GLU A 215 9.46 -2.19 28.93
N GLY A 216 8.18 -2.15 29.29
CA GLY A 216 7.42 -0.91 29.46
C GLY A 216 7.22 -0.11 28.17
N THR A 217 7.25 -0.75 27.01
CA THR A 217 7.15 -0.09 25.68
C THR A 217 5.72 0.11 25.20
N ILE A 218 4.73 -0.45 25.90
CA ILE A 218 3.30 -0.21 25.63
C ILE A 218 2.81 0.95 26.48
N PRO A 219 2.43 2.10 25.88
CA PRO A 219 1.90 3.23 26.63
C PRO A 219 0.57 2.85 27.32
N PRO A 220 0.38 3.19 28.61
CA PRO A 220 -0.88 2.95 29.28
C PRO A 220 -1.98 3.88 28.76
N VAL A 221 -3.20 3.37 28.66
CA VAL A 221 -4.41 4.13 28.36
C VAL A 221 -5.23 4.19 29.65
N ASN A 222 -5.54 5.40 30.13
CA ASN A 222 -6.25 5.61 31.40
C ASN A 222 -5.61 4.86 32.58
N GLY A 223 -4.28 4.86 32.65
CA GLY A 223 -3.50 4.24 33.72
C GLY A 223 -3.38 2.71 33.64
N LYS A 224 -3.81 2.07 32.55
CA LYS A 224 -3.72 0.61 32.37
C LYS A 224 -3.05 0.26 31.04
N VAL A 225 -2.22 -0.77 31.04
CA VAL A 225 -1.68 -1.34 29.80
C VAL A 225 -2.85 -1.98 29.04
N PRO A 226 -3.11 -1.59 27.77
CA PRO A 226 -4.18 -2.17 26.96
C PRO A 226 -3.91 -3.65 26.68
N ASP A 227 -4.97 -4.46 26.56
CA ASP A 227 -4.83 -5.87 26.21
C ASP A 227 -4.26 -6.08 24.79
N ILE A 228 -3.86 -7.32 24.48
CA ILE A 228 -3.28 -7.66 23.17
C ILE A 228 -4.27 -7.54 22.01
N GLY A 229 -5.58 -7.54 22.29
CA GLY A 229 -6.65 -7.57 21.31
C GLY A 229 -6.90 -8.96 20.69
N GLY A 230 -7.70 -8.98 19.62
CA GLY A 230 -8.10 -10.21 18.92
C GLY A 230 -9.00 -9.90 17.73
N SER A 231 -9.69 -10.94 17.23
CA SER A 231 -10.75 -10.82 16.20
C SER A 231 -10.32 -10.12 14.91
N ILE A 232 -9.07 -10.30 14.50
CA ILE A 232 -8.60 -9.80 13.20
C ILE A 232 -9.17 -10.67 12.09
N THR A 233 -9.78 -10.03 11.09
CA THR A 233 -10.42 -10.72 9.98
C THR A 233 -10.09 -10.04 8.64
N ILE A 234 -10.17 -10.80 7.56
CA ILE A 234 -10.33 -10.30 6.20
C ILE A 234 -11.83 -10.26 5.93
N HIS A 235 -12.40 -9.10 5.57
CA HIS A 235 -13.85 -8.96 5.39
C HIS A 235 -14.23 -8.03 4.22
N GLY A 236 -15.52 -7.99 3.87
CA GLY A 236 -16.06 -7.08 2.85
C GLY A 236 -16.12 -5.61 3.32
N GLY A 237 -16.64 -4.72 2.48
CA GLY A 237 -16.83 -3.31 2.82
C GLY A 237 -15.55 -2.46 2.92
N GLY A 238 -14.45 -2.83 2.25
CA GLY A 238 -13.22 -2.02 2.21
C GLY A 238 -12.69 -1.74 0.81
N ILE A 239 -11.90 -0.65 0.71
CA ILE A 239 -11.19 0.00 -0.42
C ILE A 239 -11.55 1.47 -0.72
N GLY A 240 -12.22 2.15 0.20
CA GLY A 240 -12.24 3.62 0.26
C GLY A 240 -11.03 4.14 1.03
N ASN A 241 -11.16 4.22 2.35
CA ASN A 241 -10.13 4.65 3.29
C ASN A 241 -9.65 3.49 4.19
N ASN A 242 -8.55 3.67 4.93
CA ASN A 242 -8.08 2.80 6.00
C ASN A 242 -8.87 3.08 7.27
N TRP A 243 -9.99 2.38 7.44
CA TRP A 243 -10.97 2.67 8.49
C TRP A 243 -11.03 1.62 9.60
N THR A 244 -10.38 0.46 9.41
CA THR A 244 -10.58 -0.67 10.32
C THR A 244 -9.79 -0.48 11.62
N TRP A 245 -10.08 -1.32 12.61
CA TRP A 245 -9.30 -1.40 13.86
C TRP A 245 -8.15 -2.42 13.81
N GLY A 246 -7.78 -2.84 12.60
CA GLY A 246 -6.71 -3.80 12.33
C GLY A 246 -7.10 -4.91 11.35
N CYS A 247 -8.38 -5.02 11.00
CA CYS A 247 -8.85 -5.92 9.94
C CYS A 247 -8.37 -5.49 8.54
N MET A 248 -8.48 -6.40 7.57
CA MET A 248 -8.19 -6.12 6.17
C MET A 248 -9.50 -6.15 5.38
N ALA A 249 -9.97 -4.99 4.96
CA ALA A 249 -11.28 -4.87 4.33
C ALA A 249 -11.13 -4.77 2.80
N MET A 250 -11.88 -5.57 2.05
CA MET A 250 -11.89 -5.64 0.58
C MET A 250 -13.29 -5.42 0.02
N ARG A 251 -13.45 -5.39 -1.31
CA ARG A 251 -14.80 -5.31 -1.90
C ARG A 251 -15.61 -6.53 -1.53
N ASN A 252 -16.93 -6.37 -1.49
CA ASN A 252 -17.85 -7.49 -1.28
C ASN A 252 -17.67 -8.55 -2.38
N ASP A 253 -17.60 -8.12 -3.64
CA ASP A 253 -17.39 -9.02 -4.77
C ASP A 253 -16.04 -9.76 -4.70
N ASP A 254 -14.97 -9.11 -4.21
CA ASP A 254 -13.66 -9.76 -4.04
C ASP A 254 -13.71 -10.88 -3.00
N ILE A 255 -14.37 -10.63 -1.86
CA ILE A 255 -14.49 -11.68 -0.82
C ILE A 255 -15.48 -12.76 -1.22
N ASP A 256 -16.51 -12.44 -2.02
CA ASP A 256 -17.39 -13.44 -2.61
C ASP A 256 -16.62 -14.42 -3.49
N GLU A 257 -15.77 -13.88 -4.36
CA GLU A 257 -14.91 -14.67 -5.24
C GLU A 257 -13.96 -15.59 -4.45
N LEU A 258 -13.39 -15.11 -3.33
CA LEU A 258 -12.56 -15.93 -2.44
C LEU A 258 -13.33 -17.10 -1.80
N PHE A 259 -14.60 -16.90 -1.42
CA PHE A 259 -15.43 -17.96 -0.84
C PHE A 259 -15.85 -18.99 -1.90
N GLU A 260 -16.20 -18.55 -3.11
CA GLU A 260 -16.80 -19.40 -4.13
C GLU A 260 -15.77 -20.15 -4.97
N VAL A 261 -14.80 -19.43 -5.55
CA VAL A 261 -13.91 -20.00 -6.58
C VAL A 261 -12.84 -20.90 -5.96
N PHE A 262 -12.42 -20.59 -4.73
CA PHE A 262 -11.24 -21.22 -4.13
C PHE A 262 -11.52 -22.22 -3.02
N LYS A 263 -12.78 -22.46 -2.67
CA LYS A 263 -13.16 -23.33 -1.53
C LYS A 263 -12.29 -23.05 -0.31
N ILE A 264 -12.16 -21.76 0.03
CA ILE A 264 -11.36 -21.33 1.16
C ILE A 264 -11.77 -22.11 2.42
N LYS A 265 -10.80 -22.55 3.20
CA LYS A 265 -11.02 -23.39 4.37
C LYS A 265 -10.06 -23.00 5.50
N THR A 266 -10.41 -23.42 6.71
CA THR A 266 -9.53 -23.25 7.87
C THR A 266 -8.18 -23.95 7.65
N GLY A 267 -7.14 -23.43 8.29
CA GLY A 267 -5.77 -23.93 8.17
C GLY A 267 -4.99 -23.44 6.95
N ILE A 268 -5.61 -22.71 6.01
CA ILE A 268 -4.87 -22.04 4.94
C ILE A 268 -3.94 -20.98 5.56
N PRO A 269 -2.64 -20.95 5.21
CA PRO A 269 -1.72 -19.93 5.67
C PRO A 269 -2.13 -18.52 5.20
N VAL A 270 -2.05 -17.55 6.12
CA VAL A 270 -2.21 -16.12 5.87
C VAL A 270 -0.94 -15.43 6.33
N LEU A 271 -0.22 -14.81 5.40
CA LEU A 271 1.04 -14.13 5.64
C LEU A 271 0.80 -12.64 5.49
N ILE A 272 1.21 -11.84 6.47
CA ILE A 272 0.99 -10.39 6.43
C ILE A 272 2.34 -9.70 6.55
N SER A 273 2.80 -9.08 5.47
CA SER A 273 4.04 -8.30 5.42
C SER A 273 3.76 -6.81 5.50
N GLY A 274 4.71 -6.06 6.01
CA GLY A 274 4.67 -4.61 6.05
C GLY A 274 6.02 -4.04 6.46
N LYS A 275 5.98 -2.92 7.19
CA LYS A 275 7.17 -2.13 7.48
C LYS A 275 8.14 -2.81 8.46
N GLU A 276 7.61 -3.62 9.37
CA GLU A 276 8.38 -4.24 10.46
C GLU A 276 8.67 -5.73 10.21
N VAL A 277 7.93 -6.37 9.31
CA VAL A 277 8.17 -7.73 8.83
C VAL A 277 8.08 -7.75 7.31
N SER A 278 9.22 -7.90 6.67
CA SER A 278 9.32 -7.90 5.21
C SER A 278 8.76 -9.18 4.59
N ARG A 279 8.57 -9.12 3.27
CA ARG A 279 8.18 -10.27 2.47
C ARG A 279 9.19 -11.41 2.57
N ASP A 280 10.47 -11.11 2.45
CA ASP A 280 11.55 -12.09 2.41
C ASP A 280 11.67 -12.86 3.73
N GLU A 281 11.56 -12.17 4.88
CA GLU A 281 11.53 -12.81 6.21
C GLU A 281 10.42 -13.86 6.37
N LEU A 282 9.26 -13.60 5.75
CA LEU A 282 8.12 -14.51 5.78
C LEU A 282 8.26 -15.67 4.77
N PHE A 283 8.95 -15.46 3.64
CA PHE A 283 9.23 -16.50 2.65
C PHE A 283 10.25 -17.52 3.15
N ASP A 284 11.39 -17.06 3.68
CA ASP A 284 12.50 -17.93 4.12
C ASP A 284 12.10 -18.93 5.20
N SER A 285 11.03 -18.60 5.92
CA SER A 285 10.56 -19.37 7.05
C SER A 285 9.42 -20.34 6.68
N ILE A 286 9.01 -20.40 5.41
CA ILE A 286 8.07 -21.40 4.90
C ILE A 286 8.85 -22.35 4.01
N ASN A 287 9.08 -23.57 4.49
CA ASN A 287 9.53 -24.69 3.65
C ASN A 287 8.45 -24.97 2.59
N LEU A 288 8.44 -24.21 1.49
CA LEU A 288 7.51 -24.39 0.37
C LEU A 288 7.96 -25.48 -0.60
N CYS A 289 9.07 -26.17 -0.35
CA CYS A 289 9.54 -27.29 -1.15
C CYS A 289 10.07 -28.42 -0.25
N ASN A 290 9.22 -29.39 0.04
CA ASN A 290 9.41 -30.83 -0.17
C ASN A 290 8.10 -31.56 0.14
#